data_AF-A0A1A2XGJ4-F1
#
_entry.id   AF-A0A1A2XGJ4-F1
#
_cell.length_a   1.000
_cell.length_b   1.000
_cell.length_c   1.000
_cell.angle_alpha   90.00
_cell.angle_beta   90.00
_cell.angle_gamma   90.00
#
_symmetry.space_group_name_H-M   'P 1'
#
loop_
_entity.id
_entity.type
_entity.pdbx_description
1 polymer ?
#
loop_
_entity_poly.entity_id
_entity_poly.type
_entity_poly.pdbx_seq_one_letter_code
_entity_poly.pdbx_strand_id
1 'polypeptide(L)'
;MAAIAQSDGLVNPSELVETLGFRAQSAIQNPIKDLAAAGLITRQEGVGRVHYRRNPSSLWDAALELLSQALCETNTAEHPVTG
;
A
#
# COMPACT_ATOMS: atom_id res chain seq x y z
N MET A 1 0.79 1.47 1.51
CA MET A 1 0.10 0.75 2.59
C MET A 1 -1.12 0.00 2.09
N ALA A 2 -2.21 0.67 1.69
CA ALA A 2 -3.47 0.00 1.33
C ALA A 2 -3.37 -1.00 0.17
N ALA A 3 -2.60 -0.72 -0.90
CA ALA A 3 -2.40 -1.69 -1.98
C ALA A 3 -1.66 -2.96 -1.52
N ILE A 4 -0.70 -2.83 -0.59
CA ILE A 4 -0.03 -3.97 0.03
C ILE A 4 -1.01 -4.73 0.95
N ALA A 5 -1.87 -4.00 1.67
CA ALA A 5 -2.87 -4.59 2.55
C ALA A 5 -3.94 -5.41 1.79
N GLN A 6 -4.28 -5.01 0.56
CA GLN A 6 -5.22 -5.72 -0.32
C GLN A 6 -4.60 -6.93 -1.06
N SER A 7 -3.28 -7.07 -1.04
CA SER A 7 -2.59 -8.20 -1.69
C SER A 7 -2.71 -9.50 -0.89
N ASP A 8 -2.45 -10.63 -1.54
CA ASP A 8 -2.32 -11.97 -0.93
C ASP A 8 -1.08 -12.12 0.00
N GLY A 9 -0.49 -10.99 0.40
CA GLY A 9 0.66 -10.91 1.29
C GLY A 9 2.00 -11.07 0.58
N LEU A 10 2.06 -11.41 -0.70
CA LEU A 10 3.29 -11.29 -1.50
C LEU A 10 3.37 -9.88 -2.09
N VAL A 11 4.52 -9.23 -1.91
CA VAL A 11 4.78 -7.88 -2.39
C VAL A 11 5.97 -7.90 -3.32
N ASN A 12 5.70 -7.67 -4.61
CA ASN A 12 6.71 -7.43 -5.63
C ASN A 12 6.79 -5.92 -5.91
N PRO A 13 7.94 -5.26 -5.65
CA PRO A 13 8.07 -3.83 -5.89
C PRO A 13 7.78 -3.40 -7.34
N SER A 14 8.12 -4.22 -8.33
CA SER A 14 7.86 -3.89 -9.74
C SER A 14 6.36 -3.90 -10.05
N GLU A 15 5.65 -4.95 -9.63
CA GLU A 15 4.19 -5.04 -9.78
C GLU A 15 3.47 -3.95 -9.00
N LEU A 16 3.99 -3.57 -7.82
CA LEU A 16 3.41 -2.51 -7.01
C LEU A 16 3.53 -1.13 -7.68
N VAL A 17 4.64 -0.85 -8.36
CA VAL A 17 4.83 0.37 -9.15
C VAL A 17 3.82 0.46 -10.27
N GLU A 18 3.66 -0.64 -11.02
CA GLU A 18 2.70 -0.73 -12.13
C GLU A 18 1.27 -0.57 -11.63
N THR A 19 0.89 -1.29 -10.56
CA THR A 19 -0.45 -1.24 -9.96
C THR A 19 -0.81 0.14 -9.44
N LEU A 20 0.16 0.86 -8.85
CA LEU A 20 -0.06 2.21 -8.31
C LEU A 20 0.13 3.32 -9.36
N GLY A 21 0.54 2.99 -10.59
CA GLY A 21 0.76 3.96 -11.66
C GLY A 21 1.95 4.89 -11.43
N PHE A 22 2.95 4.48 -10.64
CA PHE A 22 4.16 5.28 -10.44
C PHE A 22 5.05 5.27 -11.68
N ARG A 23 5.59 6.43 -12.06
CA ARG A 23 6.48 6.56 -13.23
C ARG A 23 7.84 5.88 -13.06
N ALA A 24 8.30 5.72 -11.82
CA ALA A 24 9.62 5.18 -11.53
C ALA A 24 9.60 4.34 -10.25
N GLN A 25 10.37 3.25 -10.26
CA GLN A 25 10.47 2.35 -9.10
C GLN A 25 11.14 3.00 -7.88
N SER A 26 11.97 4.02 -8.09
CA SER A 26 12.56 4.80 -7.00
C SER A 26 11.51 5.49 -6.12
N ALA A 27 10.32 5.80 -6.66
CA ALA A 27 9.24 6.45 -5.91
C ALA A 27 8.75 5.61 -4.71
N ILE A 28 8.86 4.29 -4.80
CA ILE A 28 8.43 3.38 -3.72
C ILE A 28 9.59 2.83 -2.89
N GLN A 29 10.86 3.10 -3.27
CA GLN A 29 12.01 2.52 -2.58
C GLN A 29 12.08 2.90 -1.11
N ASN A 30 11.90 4.19 -0.79
CA ASN A 30 11.91 4.65 0.60
C ASN A 30 10.73 4.07 1.40
N PRO A 31 9.47 4.15 0.91
CA PRO A 31 8.36 3.47 1.57
C PRO A 31 8.60 1.98 1.84
N ILE A 32 9.15 1.22 0.89
CA ILE A 32 9.44 -0.21 1.08
C ILE A 32 10.53 -0.43 2.14
N LYS A 33 11.57 0.40 2.18
CA LYS A 33 12.61 0.34 3.21
C LYS A 33 12.03 0.63 4.60
N ASP A 34 11.18 1.64 4.71
CA ASP A 34 10.57 2.03 5.98
C ASP A 34 9.64 0.93 6.51
N LEU A 35 8.86 0.29 5.64
CA LEU A 35 8.01 -0.84 6.01
C LEU A 35 8.82 -2.07 6.45
N ALA A 36 9.96 -2.32 5.81
CA ALA A 36 10.86 -3.39 6.22
C ALA A 36 11.52 -3.08 7.56
N ALA A 37 11.96 -1.83 7.78
CA ALA A 37 12.55 -1.38 9.03
C ALA A 37 11.54 -1.44 10.20
N ALA A 38 10.27 -1.13 9.93
CA ALA A 38 9.18 -1.26 10.89
C ALA A 38 8.72 -2.71 11.14
N GLY A 39 9.31 -3.70 10.46
CA GLY A 39 8.95 -5.11 10.60
C GLY A 39 7.55 -5.44 10.04
N LEU A 40 6.99 -4.60 9.18
CA LEU A 40 5.68 -4.82 8.56
C LEU A 40 5.79 -5.73 7.34
N ILE A 41 6.92 -5.70 6.65
CA ILE A 41 7.24 -6.64 5.57
C ILE A 41 8.61 -7.26 5.80
N THR A 42 8.78 -8.50 5.37
CA THR A 42 10.05 -9.22 5.44
C THR A 42 10.54 -9.51 4.02
N ARG A 43 11.78 -9.12 3.71
CA ARG A 43 12.41 -9.49 2.44
C ARG A 43 12.54 -11.01 2.37
N GLN A 44 12.07 -11.60 1.29
CA GLN A 44 12.29 -13.00 0.97
C GLN A 44 13.55 -13.10 0.12
N GLU A 45 14.52 -13.91 0.54
CA GLU A 45 15.68 -14.21 -0.30
C GLU A 45 15.26 -15.17 -1.41
N GLY A 46 15.51 -14.77 -2.65
CA GLY A 46 15.19 -15.54 -3.85
C GLY A 46 16.16 -15.23 -4.97
N VAL A 47 16.38 -16.21 -5.85
CA VAL A 47 17.29 -16.06 -6.99
C VAL A 47 16.68 -15.09 -8.01
N GLY A 48 17.32 -13.95 -8.21
CA GLY A 48 17.08 -13.03 -9.34
C GLY A 48 16.06 -11.91 -9.12
N ARG A 49 15.17 -11.97 -8.13
CA ARG A 49 14.17 -10.90 -7.88
C ARG A 49 13.90 -10.68 -6.40
N VAL A 50 13.82 -9.41 -6.00
CA VAL A 50 13.49 -9.01 -4.63
C VAL A 50 11.98 -9.11 -4.43
N HIS A 51 11.57 -9.99 -3.52
CA HIS A 51 10.20 -10.10 -3.07
C HIS A 51 10.12 -9.82 -1.58
N TYR A 52 8.95 -9.37 -1.11
CA TYR A 52 8.67 -9.20 0.29
C TYR A 52 7.41 -9.97 0.66
N ARG A 53 7.35 -10.45 1.91
CA ARG A 53 6.16 -11.04 2.52
C ARG A 53 5.60 -10.08 3.54
N ARG A 54 4.30 -9.84 3.50
CA ARG A 54 3.57 -9.09 4.53
C ARG A 54 3.59 -9.86 5.84
N ASN A 55 4.04 -9.21 6.91
CA ASN A 55 3.96 -9.76 8.25
C ASN A 55 2.58 -9.45 8.87
N PRO A 56 2.04 -10.33 9.73
CA PRO A 56 0.79 -10.06 10.44
C PRO A 56 0.90 -8.78 11.28
N SER A 57 -0.06 -7.87 11.12
CA SER A 57 -0.14 -6.61 11.88
C SER A 57 -1.53 -6.01 11.74
N SER A 58 -2.09 -5.47 12.83
CA SER A 58 -3.37 -4.75 12.83
C SER A 58 -3.31 -3.43 12.06
N LEU A 59 -2.10 -2.93 11.77
CA LEU A 59 -1.92 -1.72 10.94
C LEU A 59 -2.41 -1.92 9.50
N TRP A 60 -2.50 -3.16 9.02
CA TRP A 60 -3.05 -3.45 7.70
C TRP A 60 -4.55 -3.20 7.65
N ASP A 61 -5.27 -3.69 8.65
CA ASP A 61 -6.72 -3.49 8.76
C ASP A 61 -7.03 -2.01 8.95
N ALA A 62 -6.29 -1.33 9.83
CA ALA A 62 -6.41 0.11 10.02
C ALA A 62 -6.14 0.90 8.71
N ALA A 63 -5.15 0.50 7.91
CA ALA A 63 -4.87 1.16 6.65
C ALA A 63 -6.01 0.99 5.61
N LEU A 64 -6.72 -0.14 5.64
CA LEU A 64 -7.89 -0.37 4.80
C LEU A 64 -9.09 0.43 5.28
N GLU A 65 -9.32 0.49 6.59
CA GLU A 65 -10.39 1.27 7.19
C GLU A 65 -10.22 2.78 6.90
N LEU A 66 -9.02 3.31 7.08
CA LEU A 66 -8.70 4.70 6.76
C LEU A 66 -8.91 5.02 5.27
N LEU A 67 -8.53 4.09 4.38
CA LEU A 67 -8.80 4.25 2.95
C LEU A 67 -10.31 4.27 2.68
N SER A 68 -11.07 3.36 3.29
CA SER A 68 -12.53 3.30 3.14
C SER A 68 -13.18 4.60 3.59
N GLN A 69 -12.79 5.13 4.75
CA GLN A 69 -13.32 6.40 5.27
C GLN A 69 -13.02 7.57 4.33
N ALA A 70 -11.77 7.69 3.87
CA ALA A 70 -11.37 8.75 2.94
C ALA A 70 -12.17 8.70 1.61
N LEU A 71 -12.42 7.50 1.08
CA LEU A 71 -13.23 7.33 -0.14
C LEU A 71 -14.71 7.65 0.10
N CYS A 72 -15.27 7.32 1.27
CA CYS A 72 -16.64 7.67 1.63
C CYS A 72 -16.83 9.18 1.84
N GLU A 73 -15.88 9.86 2.50
CA GLU A 73 -15.92 11.31 2.72
C GLU A 73 -15.88 12.08 1.40
N THR A 74 -15.14 11.58 0.41
CA THR A 74 -15.05 12.19 -0.93
C THR A 74 -16.40 12.21 -1.66
N ASN A 75 -17.33 11.30 -1.32
CA ASN A 75 -18.65 11.20 -1.95
C ASN A 75 -19.72 12.11 -1.31
N THR A 76 -19.39 12.81 -0.22
CA THR A 76 -20.36 13.63 0.56
C THR A 76 -20.07 15.13 0.42
N ALA A 77 -19.12 15.52 -0.43
CA ALA A 77 -18.72 16.92 -0.65
C ALA A 77 -19.46 17.61 -1.82
N GLU A 78 -20.57 17.05 -2.30
CA GLU A 78 -21.48 17.76 -3.22
C GLU A 78 -22.46 18.62 -2.41
N HIS A 79 -22.09 19.90 -2.24
CA HIS A 79 -22.96 20.92 -1.62
C HIS A 79 -24.31 21.02 -2.37
N PRO A 80 -25.46 21.00 -1.67
CA PRO A 80 -26.72 21.44 -2.25
C PRO A 80 -26.68 22.97 -2.39
N VAL A 81 -26.60 23.46 -3.63
CA VAL A 81 -26.93 24.85 -3.94
C VAL A 81 -28.41 25.07 -3.64
N THR A 82 -28.71 25.59 -2.46
CA THR A 82 -30.03 26.12 -2.14
C THR A 82 -30.06 27.56 -2.64
N GLY A 83 -30.80 27.79 -3.72
CA GLY A 83 -31.13 29.09 -4.28
C GLY A 83 -32.50 29.03 -4.91
#